data_AF-A0A8J8APN6-F1
#
_entry.id   AF-A0A8J8APN6-F1
#
_cell.length_a   1.000
_cell.length_b   1.000
_cell.length_c   1.000
_cell.angle_alpha   90.00
_cell.angle_beta   90.00
_cell.angle_gamma   90.00
#
_symmetry.space_group_name_H-M   'P 1'
#
loop_
_entity.id
_entity.type
_entity.pdbx_description
1 polymer ?
#
loop_
_entity_poly.entity_id
_entity_poly.type
_entity_poly.pdbx_seq_one_letter_code
_entity_poly.pdbx_strand_id
1 'polypeptide(L)' 'MKEIFNKEGVFVEYKEKVVELENGDKLVHTQEALTKLWWELKEALKGKRVKVVVYEIEE' A
#
# COMPACT_ATOMS: atom_id res chain seq x y z
N MET A 1 0.36 -8.86 25.28
CA MET A 1 -0.49 -8.41 24.15
C MET A 1 -0.68 -9.60 23.22
N LYS A 2 -1.86 -9.78 22.60
CA LYS A 2 -2.09 -10.87 21.65
C LYS A 2 -1.82 -10.36 20.23
N GLU A 3 -1.00 -11.07 19.49
CA GLU A 3 -0.78 -10.79 18.07
C GLU A 3 -2.04 -11.18 17.26
N ILE A 4 -2.51 -10.27 16.40
CA ILE A 4 -3.71 -10.48 15.57
C ILE A 4 -3.41 -10.39 14.07
N PHE A 5 -2.21 -9.94 13.71
CA PHE A 5 -1.72 -9.77 12.34
C PHE A 5 -0.20 -9.66 12.39
N ASN A 6 0.50 -10.47 11.59
CA ASN A 6 1.95 -10.43 11.42
C ASN A 6 2.28 -10.90 10.00
N LYS A 7 2.59 -9.94 9.13
CA LYS A 7 3.01 -10.13 7.74
C LYS A 7 3.84 -8.92 7.33
N GLU A 8 4.78 -9.14 6.43
CA GLU A 8 5.69 -8.15 5.90
C GLU A 8 5.51 -8.04 4.38
N GLY A 9 5.85 -6.87 3.82
CA GLY A 9 5.80 -6.61 2.38
C GLY A 9 5.22 -5.25 2.04
N VAL A 10 4.97 -5.03 0.76
CA VAL A 10 4.47 -3.75 0.24
C VAL A 10 2.96 -3.68 0.42
N PHE A 11 2.48 -2.71 1.19
CA PHE A 11 1.05 -2.47 1.42
C PHE A 11 0.42 -1.57 0.36
N VAL A 12 1.22 -0.68 -0.23
CA VAL A 12 0.82 0.25 -1.28
C VAL A 12 1.90 0.23 -2.36
N GLU A 13 1.51 -0.14 -3.57
CA GLU A 13 2.38 -0.06 -4.74
C GLU A 13 2.16 1.27 -5.46
N TYR A 14 3.25 1.88 -5.92
CA TYR A 14 3.22 3.04 -6.79
C TYR A 14 3.56 2.58 -8.20
N LYS A 15 2.62 2.77 -9.14
CA LYS A 15 2.86 2.51 -10.56
C LYS A 15 2.95 3.83 -11.29
N GLU A 16 4.11 4.09 -11.86
CA GLU A 16 4.29 5.21 -12.77
C GLU A 16 3.86 4.79 -14.19
N LYS A 17 2.98 5.57 -14.79
CA LYS A 17 2.57 5.41 -16.18
C LYS A 17 2.85 6.70 -16.92
N VAL A 18 3.66 6.62 -17.97
CA VAL A 18 3.84 7.74 -18.89
C VAL A 18 2.61 7.79 -19.79
N VAL A 19 1.90 8.91 -19.76
CA VAL A 19 0.78 9.21 -20.64
C VAL A 19 1.19 10.31 -21.61
N GLU A 20 0.90 10.08 -22.89
CA GLU A 20 1.13 11.05 -23.95
C GLU A 20 -0.17 11.83 -24.16
N LEU A 21 -0.06 13.16 -24.09
CA LEU A 21 -1.17 14.08 -24.28
C LEU A 21 -1.36 14.37 -25.77
N GLU A 22 -2.53 14.88 -26.17
CA GLU A 22 -2.84 15.15 -27.58
C GLU A 22 -1.90 16.17 -28.24
N ASN A 23 -1.24 17.01 -27.45
CA ASN A 23 -0.24 17.98 -27.90
C ASN A 23 1.19 17.39 -28.02
N GLY A 24 1.38 16.10 -27.76
CA GLY A 24 2.68 15.41 -27.82
C GLY A 24 3.52 15.48 -26.54
N ASP A 25 3.02 16.12 -25.49
CA ASP A 25 3.70 16.18 -24.20
C ASP A 25 3.55 14.85 -23.44
N LYS A 26 4.56 14.51 -22.63
CA LYS A 26 4.55 13.32 -21.77
C LYS A 26 4.38 13.71 -20.31
N LEU A 27 3.38 13.13 -19.66
CA LEU A 27 3.11 13.30 -18.24
C LEU A 27 3.35 11.99 -17.50
N VAL A 28 4.11 12.04 -16.40
CA VAL A 28 4.26 10.89 -15.49
C VAL A 28 3.07 10.91 -14.55
N HIS A 29 2.17 9.95 -14.74
CA HIS A 29 1.03 9.74 -13.86
C HIS A 29 1.39 8.65 -12.85
N THR A 30 1.48 9.01 -11.57
CA THR A 30 1.68 8.07 -10.49
C THR A 30 0.31 7.58 -10.00
N GLN A 31 0.07 6.29 -10.09
CA GLN A 31 -1.13 5.64 -9.58
C GLN A 31 -0.78 4.81 -8.34
N GLU A 32 -1.51 5.03 -7.24
CA GLU A 32 -1.45 4.20 -6.05
C GLU A 32 -2.35 2.97 -6.20
N ALA A 33 -1.81 1.80 -5.88
CA ALA A 33 -2.54 0.54 -5.85
C ALA A 33 -2.37 -0.13 -4.48
N LEU A 34 -3.49 -0.32 -3.78
CA LEU A 34 -3.51 -1.06 -2.52
C LEU A 34 -3.28 -2.54 -2.79
N THR A 35 -2.31 -3.14 -2.11
CA THR A 35 -2.02 -4.56 -2.29
C THR A 35 -2.98 -5.43 -1.47
N LYS A 36 -2.91 -6.75 -1.67
CA LYS A 36 -3.68 -7.71 -0.86
C LYS A 36 -3.36 -7.57 0.65
N LEU A 37 -2.11 -7.26 1.00
CA LEU A 37 -1.68 -7.10 2.40
C LEU A 37 -2.44 -5.98 3.11
N TRP A 38 -2.70 -4.88 2.41
CA TRP A 38 -3.52 -3.79 2.95
C TRP A 38 -4.93 -4.23 3.33
N TRP A 39 -5.58 -5.01 2.46
CA TRP A 39 -6.92 -5.52 2.74
C TRP A 39 -6.93 -6.51 3.90
N GLU A 40 -5.94 -7.39 3.99
CA GLU A 40 -5.81 -8.34 5.09
C GLU A 40 -5.58 -7.62 6.43
N LEU A 41 -4.74 -6.59 6.46
CA LEU A 41 -4.54 -5.76 7.65
C LEU A 41 -5.84 -5.04 8.03
N LYS A 42 -6.52 -4.41 7.07
CA LYS A 42 -7.78 -3.70 7.32
C LYS A 42 -8.82 -4.62 7.96
N GLU A 43 -9.00 -5.83 7.44
CA GLU A 43 -9.93 -6.80 8.02
C GLU A 43 -9.47 -7.31 9.40
N ALA A 44 -8.15 -7.46 9.62
CA ALA A 44 -7.63 -7.83 10.94
C ALA A 44 -7.90 -6.75 12.00
N LEU A 45 -7.88 -5.46 11.64
CA LEU A 45 -8.10 -4.33 12.55
C LEU A 45 -9.59 -4.02 12.81
N LYS A 46 -10.47 -4.39 11.88
CA LYS A 46 -11.89 -4.01 11.86
C LYS A 46 -12.60 -4.31 13.19
N GLY A 47 -13.15 -3.27 13.80
CA GLY A 47 -13.94 -3.35 15.04
C GLY A 47 -13.11 -3.62 16.31
N LYS A 48 -11.78 -3.56 16.26
CA LYS A 48 -10.90 -3.84 17.41
C LYS A 48 -10.19 -2.58 17.88
N ARG A 49 -10.01 -2.45 19.20
CA ARG A 49 -9.14 -1.43 19.80
C ARG A 49 -7.72 -1.98 19.85
N VAL A 50 -6.82 -1.43 19.04
CA VAL A 50 -5.46 -1.97 18.83
C VAL A 50 -4.40 -0.87 18.89
N LYS A 51 -3.14 -1.27 19.07
CA LYS A 51 -1.95 -0.45 18.79
C LYS A 51 -1.28 -1.06 17.55
N VAL A 52 -1.01 -0.25 16.54
CA VAL A 52 -0.27 -0.67 15.34
C VAL A 52 1.17 -0.17 15.45
N VAL A 53 2.13 -1.05 15.21
CA VAL A 53 3.55 -0.72 15.11
C VAL A 53 4.03 -1.24 13.77
N VAL A 54 4.66 -0.37 12.98
CA VAL A 54 5.15 -0.68 11.63
C VAL A 54 6.65 -0.39 11.63
N TYR A 55 7.40 -1.27 10.98
CA TYR A 55 8.83 -1.11 10.76
C TYR A 55 9.08 -1.06 9.25
N GLU A 56 10.06 -0.26 8.85
CA GLU A 56 10.62 -0.36 7.51
C GLU A 56 11.51 -1.61 7.47
N ILE A 57 11.34 -2.41 6.42
CA ILE A 57 12.17 -3.58 6.15
C ILE A 57 13.21 -3.16 5.12
N GLU A 58 14.48 -3.25 5.47
CA GLU A 58 15.58 -3.10 4.51
C GLU A 58 15.59 -4.33 3.57
N GLU A 59 15.94 -4.14 2.29
CA GLU A 59 16.06 -5.24 1.29
C GLU A 59 17.20 -6.22 1.61
#